data_AF-A0A7D9HFP1-F1
#
_entry.id   AF-A0A7D9HFP1-F1
#
_cell.length_a   1.000
_cell.length_b   1.000
_cell.length_c   1.000
_cell.angle_alpha   90.00
_cell.angle_beta   90.00
_cell.angle_gamma   90.00
#
_symmetry.space_group_name_H-M   'P 1'
#
loop_
_entity.id
_entity.type
_entity.pdbx_description
1 polymer ?
#
loop_
_entity_poly.entity_id
_entity_poly.type
_entity_poly.pdbx_seq_one_letter_code
_entity_poly.pdbx_strand_id
1 'polypeptide(L)'
;MSRAVFLSIMRLFILDQTWFSGAISQPHSDTLNEFYSTIETATEEIIKNEHPTKGQAFPTGRTLVKKEIARIAFHPLYRVSSNGLTSSDISRIIAFLSTPDYEVSLVALEFLHRIFLSHEDGPVAEEHVDAIVKELLKLMLDSKIKGECLAMLYKCLSLVPQLLRFPWRLDGQRLVQFNEGWRHIAHFFNTINQQPDVMCSLLHFSSVLVNEIHEEALNEDIGEMIEDWVSFIETCAQCEENEIIRLTLSQVIGSGNVTFVLAEPLHAFENLTFRLWKIIINLLIDDSVEVKISMASGLPNVLQSVAQGKCVPMHASNSQ
;
A
#
# COMPACT_ATOMS: atom_id res chain seq x y z
N MET A 1 -23.25 6.48 19.88
CA MET A 1 -24.09 7.12 18.85
C MET A 1 -25.48 7.43 19.38
N SER A 2 -25.71 8.72 19.67
CA SER A 2 -27.03 9.20 20.04
C SER A 2 -27.99 9.08 18.85
N ARG A 3 -29.28 8.90 19.13
CA ARG A 3 -30.34 8.90 18.09
C ARG A 3 -30.36 10.21 17.30
N ALA A 4 -29.92 11.31 17.90
CA ALA A 4 -29.79 12.61 17.25
C ALA A 4 -28.68 12.61 16.17
N VAL A 5 -27.50 12.09 16.49
CA VAL A 5 -26.38 11.98 15.52
C VAL A 5 -26.75 11.06 14.35
N PHE A 6 -27.40 9.93 14.63
CA PHE A 6 -27.92 9.05 13.57
C PHE A 6 -28.94 9.75 12.68
N LEU A 7 -29.89 10.48 13.26
CA LEU A 7 -30.92 11.19 12.51
C LEU A 7 -30.37 12.40 11.75
N SER A 8 -29.32 13.06 12.24
CA SER A 8 -28.60 14.10 11.52
C SER A 8 -27.88 13.51 10.30
N ILE A 9 -27.13 12.42 10.48
CA ILE A 9 -26.46 11.71 9.37
C ILE A 9 -27.47 11.17 8.36
N MET A 10 -28.57 10.56 8.81
CA MET A 10 -29.64 10.06 7.93
C MET A 10 -30.41 11.18 7.23
N ARG A 11 -30.64 12.33 7.89
CA ARG A 11 -31.20 13.52 7.23
C ARG A 11 -30.26 14.05 6.16
N LEU A 12 -28.95 13.99 6.39
CA LEU A 12 -27.94 14.39 5.41
C LEU A 12 -27.95 13.42 4.21
N PHE A 13 -27.97 12.11 4.42
CA PHE A 13 -28.14 11.11 3.35
C PHE A 13 -29.41 11.31 2.50
N ILE A 14 -30.52 11.70 3.13
CA ILE A 14 -31.81 11.92 2.45
C ILE A 14 -31.86 13.26 1.71
N LEU A 15 -31.20 14.30 2.24
CA LEU A 15 -31.12 15.61 1.61
C LEU A 15 -30.11 15.64 0.45
N ASP A 16 -29.23 14.63 0.36
CA ASP A 16 -27.99 14.75 -0.40
C ASP A 16 -27.67 13.58 -1.35
N GLN A 17 -28.58 13.31 -2.30
CA GLN A 17 -28.23 12.63 -3.55
C GLN A 17 -27.66 13.60 -4.61
N THR A 18 -27.44 14.86 -4.25
CA THR A 18 -27.13 15.94 -5.20
C THR A 18 -25.70 16.50 -5.07
N TRP A 19 -25.00 16.32 -3.95
CA TRP A 19 -23.59 16.72 -3.83
C TRP A 19 -22.65 15.76 -4.56
N PHE A 20 -23.00 14.47 -4.62
CA PHE A 20 -22.24 13.47 -5.39
C PHE A 20 -22.43 13.59 -6.91
N SER A 21 -23.42 14.35 -7.40
CA SER A 21 -23.69 14.54 -8.83
C SER A 21 -23.05 15.80 -9.43
N GLY A 22 -22.17 16.49 -8.69
CA GLY A 22 -21.34 17.58 -9.21
C GLY A 22 -22.11 18.85 -9.61
N ALA A 23 -23.40 18.96 -9.25
CA ALA A 23 -24.26 20.04 -9.70
C ALA A 23 -25.04 20.68 -8.54
N ILE A 24 -24.36 21.37 -7.61
CA ILE A 24 -25.03 22.35 -6.73
C ILE A 24 -24.19 23.60 -6.52
N SER A 25 -24.86 24.73 -6.66
CA SER A 25 -24.48 26.09 -6.26
C SER A 25 -24.20 26.20 -4.75
N GLN A 26 -23.06 26.82 -4.40
CA GLN A 26 -22.58 27.12 -3.04
C GLN A 26 -23.65 27.11 -1.92
N PRO A 27 -23.57 26.20 -0.93
CA PRO A 27 -24.45 26.20 0.23
C PRO A 27 -24.22 27.45 1.10
N HIS A 28 -25.26 27.88 1.83
CA HIS A 28 -25.16 28.97 2.82
C HIS A 28 -24.14 28.62 3.93
N SER A 29 -23.29 29.58 4.32
CA SER A 29 -22.14 29.38 5.22
C SER A 29 -22.48 28.80 6.59
N ASP A 30 -23.66 29.15 7.12
CA ASP A 30 -24.03 28.78 8.49
C ASP A 30 -24.48 27.30 8.57
N THR A 31 -25.14 26.81 7.53
CA THR A 31 -25.49 25.39 7.39
C THR A 31 -24.25 24.53 7.20
N LEU A 32 -23.24 25.04 6.49
CA LEU A 32 -21.93 24.39 6.34
C LEU A 32 -21.20 24.27 7.67
N ASN A 33 -21.14 25.33 8.48
CA ASN A 33 -20.45 25.30 9.78
C ASN A 33 -21.12 24.34 10.80
N GLU A 34 -22.45 24.30 10.84
CA GLU A 34 -23.17 23.33 11.67
C GLU A 34 -22.97 21.88 11.18
N PHE A 35 -22.90 21.69 9.86
CA PHE A 35 -22.54 20.43 9.23
C PHE A 35 -21.12 19.98 9.60
N TYR A 36 -20.13 20.87 9.48
CA TYR A 36 -18.74 20.60 9.89
C TYR A 36 -18.69 20.16 11.35
N SER A 37 -19.28 20.93 12.26
CA SER A 37 -19.31 20.60 13.69
C SER A 37 -19.97 19.25 14.01
N THR A 38 -21.05 18.91 13.30
CA THR A 38 -21.76 17.62 13.49
C THR A 38 -20.91 16.43 13.03
N ILE A 39 -20.23 16.55 11.89
CA ILE A 39 -19.36 15.49 11.36
C ILE A 39 -18.10 15.34 12.22
N GLU A 40 -17.50 16.41 12.72
CA GLU A 40 -16.38 16.32 13.67
C GLU A 40 -16.81 15.59 14.95
N THR A 41 -17.97 15.95 15.51
CA THR A 41 -18.52 15.28 16.70
C THR A 41 -18.76 13.79 16.44
N ALA A 42 -19.32 13.43 15.28
CA ALA A 42 -19.54 12.04 14.90
C ALA A 42 -18.23 11.28 14.69
N THR A 43 -17.23 11.92 14.08
CA THR A 43 -15.88 11.37 13.88
C THR A 43 -15.20 11.10 15.22
N GLU A 44 -15.24 12.07 16.14
CA GLU A 44 -14.75 11.88 17.50
C GLU A 44 -15.47 10.75 18.25
N GLU A 45 -16.79 10.62 18.08
CA GLU A 45 -17.55 9.51 18.68
C GLU A 45 -17.09 8.14 18.14
N ILE A 46 -16.71 8.04 16.86
CA ILE A 46 -16.16 6.80 16.31
C ILE A 46 -14.81 6.51 16.95
N ILE A 47 -13.93 7.51 16.96
CA ILE A 47 -12.56 7.39 17.47
C ILE A 47 -12.55 7.04 18.97
N LYS A 48 -13.44 7.63 19.77
CA LYS A 48 -13.50 7.45 21.24
C LYS A 48 -14.17 6.13 21.68
N ASN A 49 -15.01 5.51 20.85
CA ASN A 49 -15.75 4.30 21.23
C ASN A 49 -14.95 2.99 21.00
N GLU A 50 -13.78 2.88 21.62
CA GLU A 50 -12.95 1.65 21.68
C GLU A 50 -13.58 0.52 22.53
N HIS A 51 -14.69 0.78 23.23
CA HIS A 51 -15.36 -0.23 24.04
C HIS A 51 -16.71 -0.64 23.45
N PRO A 52 -16.87 -1.92 23.05
CA PRO A 52 -18.16 -2.42 22.63
C PRO A 52 -19.06 -2.38 23.86
N THR A 53 -20.07 -1.51 23.83
CA THR A 53 -21.19 -1.60 24.76
C THR A 53 -21.78 -3.00 24.59
N LYS A 54 -21.55 -3.87 25.57
CA LYS A 54 -22.22 -5.16 25.72
C LYS A 54 -23.71 -4.90 25.79
N GLY A 55 -24.40 -4.96 24.66
CA GLY A 55 -25.82 -4.68 24.62
C GLY A 55 -26.34 -4.48 23.20
N GLN A 56 -27.02 -5.53 22.71
CA GLN A 56 -27.85 -5.56 21.50
C GLN A 56 -27.12 -5.39 20.17
N ALA A 57 -27.00 -6.53 19.47
CA ALA A 57 -26.69 -6.61 18.07
C ALA A 57 -27.73 -5.84 17.25
N PHE A 58 -27.35 -4.67 16.75
CA PHE A 58 -27.77 -4.18 15.43
C PHE A 58 -26.53 -4.23 14.53
N PRO A 59 -26.20 -5.41 13.95
CA PRO A 59 -24.86 -5.69 13.48
C PRO A 59 -24.53 -5.09 12.10
N THR A 60 -25.50 -4.62 11.33
CA THR A 60 -25.27 -4.11 9.96
C THR A 60 -25.34 -2.59 9.83
N GLY A 61 -26.24 -1.93 10.58
CA GLY A 61 -26.43 -0.48 10.47
C GLY A 61 -25.29 0.36 11.07
N ARG A 62 -24.66 -0.10 12.16
CA ARG A 62 -23.59 0.67 12.83
C ARG A 62 -22.29 0.71 12.02
N THR A 63 -21.89 -0.41 11.43
CA THR A 63 -20.68 -0.47 10.60
C THR A 63 -20.83 0.35 9.32
N LEU A 64 -22.02 0.31 8.70
CA LEU A 64 -22.33 1.14 7.54
C LEU A 64 -22.23 2.64 7.89
N VAL A 65 -22.82 3.06 9.02
CA VAL A 65 -22.74 4.46 9.46
C VAL A 65 -21.30 4.88 9.75
N LYS A 66 -20.50 4.04 10.39
CA LYS A 66 -19.07 4.32 10.64
C LYS A 66 -18.27 4.50 9.35
N LYS A 67 -18.47 3.59 8.38
CA LYS A 67 -17.85 3.66 7.05
C LYS A 67 -18.20 4.97 6.34
N GLU A 68 -19.48 5.34 6.36
CA GLU A 68 -19.94 6.57 5.70
C GLU A 68 -19.45 7.84 6.39
N ILE A 69 -19.39 7.86 7.72
CA ILE A 69 -18.75 8.97 8.45
C ILE A 69 -17.28 9.09 8.04
N ALA A 70 -16.54 7.97 7.95
CA ALA A 70 -15.14 7.99 7.50
C ALA A 70 -15.01 8.51 6.05
N ARG A 71 -15.91 8.11 5.15
CA ARG A 71 -15.96 8.62 3.76
C ARG A 71 -16.21 10.12 3.69
N ILE A 72 -17.18 10.61 4.45
CA ILE A 72 -17.50 12.04 4.50
C ILE A 72 -16.32 12.83 5.06
N ALA A 73 -15.69 12.32 6.13
CA ALA A 73 -14.57 13.00 6.78
C ALA A 73 -13.30 13.09 5.90
N PHE A 74 -13.20 12.28 4.85
CA PHE A 74 -12.15 12.35 3.83
C PHE A 74 -12.60 12.94 2.50
N HIS A 75 -13.85 13.41 2.40
CA HIS A 75 -14.35 13.98 1.16
C HIS A 75 -13.64 15.32 0.85
N PRO A 76 -13.22 15.59 -0.40
CA PRO A 76 -12.50 16.82 -0.75
C PRO A 76 -13.26 18.11 -0.37
N LEU A 77 -14.60 18.11 -0.53
CA LEU A 77 -15.45 19.23 -0.11
C LEU A 77 -15.41 19.50 1.40
N TYR A 78 -15.00 18.51 2.20
CA TYR A 78 -14.88 18.63 3.65
C TYR A 78 -13.48 19.06 4.10
N ARG A 79 -12.48 19.00 3.20
CA ARG A 79 -11.14 19.52 3.45
C ARG A 79 -11.17 21.04 3.24
N VAL A 80 -11.19 21.77 4.34
CA VAL A 80 -11.24 23.24 4.38
C VAL A 80 -9.95 23.87 3.82
N SER A 81 -8.85 23.09 3.70
CA SER A 81 -7.57 23.58 3.18
C SER A 81 -7.35 23.15 1.73
N SER A 82 -7.09 24.13 0.85
CA SER A 82 -6.63 23.91 -0.52
C SER A 82 -5.16 23.52 -0.63
N ASN A 83 -4.42 23.51 0.49
CA ASN A 83 -2.98 23.28 0.53
C ASN A 83 -2.66 22.15 1.52
N GLY A 84 -2.41 20.94 1.03
CA GLY A 84 -1.81 19.87 1.84
C GLY A 84 -2.73 19.15 2.83
N LEU A 85 -2.18 18.06 3.39
CA LEU A 85 -2.72 17.40 4.58
C LEU A 85 -2.40 18.25 5.81
N THR A 86 -3.42 18.57 6.60
CA THR A 86 -3.25 19.22 7.90
C THR A 86 -2.93 18.18 8.99
N SER A 87 -2.34 18.59 10.12
CA SER A 87 -2.10 17.67 11.25
C SER A 87 -3.39 17.05 11.80
N SER A 88 -4.54 17.72 11.62
CA SER A 88 -5.85 17.17 11.95
C SER A 88 -6.22 16.01 11.02
N ASP A 89 -5.98 16.15 9.72
CA ASP A 89 -6.23 15.10 8.73
C ASP A 89 -5.37 13.86 9.02
N ILE A 90 -4.09 14.07 9.34
CA ILE A 90 -3.16 12.98 9.71
C ILE A 90 -3.65 12.26 10.97
N SER A 91 -4.04 13.01 12.00
CA SER A 91 -4.56 12.43 13.25
C SER A 91 -5.81 11.59 12.99
N ARG A 92 -6.69 12.06 12.09
CA ARG A 92 -7.90 11.33 11.69
C ARG A 92 -7.59 10.05 10.92
N ILE A 93 -6.65 10.11 9.97
CA ILE A 93 -6.18 8.93 9.23
C ILE A 93 -5.65 7.88 10.21
N ILE A 94 -4.74 8.26 11.11
CA ILE A 94 -4.16 7.36 12.10
C ILE A 94 -5.24 6.73 12.99
N ALA A 95 -6.22 7.53 13.43
CA ALA A 95 -7.30 7.05 14.27
C ALA A 95 -8.21 6.04 13.54
N PHE A 96 -8.55 6.29 12.28
CA PHE A 96 -9.36 5.36 11.48
C PHE A 96 -8.60 4.09 11.10
N LEU A 97 -7.30 4.19 10.80
CA LEU A 97 -6.44 3.01 10.62
C LEU A 97 -6.40 2.14 11.89
N SER A 98 -6.34 2.77 13.06
CA SER A 98 -6.30 2.09 14.36
C SER A 98 -7.66 1.53 14.81
N THR A 99 -8.75 1.88 14.12
CA THR A 99 -10.09 1.42 14.48
C THR A 99 -10.25 -0.07 14.09
N PRO A 100 -10.80 -0.94 14.95
CA PRO A 100 -10.95 -2.37 14.65
C PRO A 100 -12.02 -2.70 13.58
N ASP A 101 -12.66 -1.70 13.00
CA ASP A 101 -13.71 -1.86 11.99
C ASP A 101 -13.10 -1.92 10.58
N TYR A 102 -13.12 -3.12 9.97
CA TYR A 102 -12.59 -3.40 8.63
C TYR A 102 -12.94 -2.33 7.58
N GLU A 103 -14.22 -1.95 7.49
CA GLU A 103 -14.71 -0.98 6.51
C GLU A 103 -14.15 0.43 6.71
N VAL A 104 -13.87 0.81 7.96
CA VAL A 104 -13.30 2.12 8.29
C VAL A 104 -11.82 2.13 7.93
N SER A 105 -11.09 1.07 8.27
CA SER A 105 -9.69 0.90 7.90
C SER A 105 -9.52 0.89 6.38
N LEU A 106 -10.41 0.19 5.64
CA LEU A 106 -10.38 0.16 4.18
C LEU A 106 -10.52 1.56 3.58
N VAL A 107 -11.49 2.35 4.05
CA VAL A 107 -11.70 3.73 3.58
C VAL A 107 -10.48 4.61 3.86
N ALA A 108 -9.84 4.45 5.03
CA ALA A 108 -8.62 5.18 5.37
C ALA A 108 -7.44 4.79 4.46
N LEU A 109 -7.28 3.50 4.16
CA LEU A 109 -6.24 3.01 3.24
C LEU A 109 -6.49 3.48 1.79
N GLU A 110 -7.74 3.47 1.31
CA GLU A 110 -8.11 4.00 -0.02
C GLU A 110 -7.84 5.49 -0.15
N PHE A 111 -8.08 6.25 0.92
CA PHE A 111 -7.77 7.67 0.97
C PHE A 111 -6.25 7.90 0.95
N LEU A 112 -5.49 7.18 1.79
CA LEU A 112 -4.04 7.25 1.82
C LEU A 112 -3.39 6.89 0.49
N HIS A 113 -3.84 5.82 -0.16
CA HIS A 113 -3.33 5.41 -1.46
C HIS A 113 -3.51 6.52 -2.51
N ARG A 114 -4.67 7.19 -2.52
CA ARG A 114 -4.91 8.33 -3.42
C ARG A 114 -4.00 9.51 -3.13
N ILE A 115 -3.73 9.80 -1.86
CA ILE A 115 -2.82 10.89 -1.48
C ILE A 115 -1.39 10.55 -1.89
N PHE A 116 -0.92 9.32 -1.65
CA PHE A 116 0.43 8.92 -2.04
C PHE A 116 0.64 8.93 -3.56
N LEU A 117 -0.41 8.66 -4.35
CA LEU A 117 -0.37 8.77 -5.81
C LEU A 117 -0.50 10.21 -6.33
N SER A 118 -1.26 11.05 -5.63
CA SER A 118 -1.57 12.39 -6.10
C SER A 118 -0.47 13.37 -5.69
N HIS A 119 0.25 13.90 -6.68
CA HIS A 119 1.10 15.08 -6.49
C HIS A 119 0.31 16.39 -6.41
N GLU A 120 -1.02 16.36 -6.61
CA GLU A 120 -1.86 17.57 -6.67
C GLU A 120 -2.11 18.19 -5.30
N ASP A 121 -2.10 17.39 -4.22
CA ASP A 121 -2.33 17.87 -2.86
C ASP A 121 -1.09 18.54 -2.23
N GLY A 122 0.02 18.65 -2.97
CA GLY A 122 1.30 19.15 -2.47
C GLY A 122 2.08 18.10 -1.65
N PRO A 123 3.36 18.36 -1.34
CA PRO A 123 4.19 17.41 -0.61
C PRO A 123 3.66 17.22 0.82
N VAL A 124 3.42 15.97 1.20
CA VAL A 124 3.16 15.60 2.60
C VAL A 124 4.46 15.82 3.38
N ALA A 125 4.38 16.57 4.49
CA ALA A 125 5.55 16.78 5.35
C ALA A 125 6.12 15.42 5.80
N GLU A 126 7.44 15.28 5.79
CA GLU A 126 8.13 14.01 6.10
C GLU A 126 7.73 13.45 7.47
N GLU A 127 7.55 14.32 8.47
CA GLU A 127 7.06 13.97 9.81
C GLU A 127 5.66 13.33 9.81
N HIS A 128 4.78 13.76 8.90
CA HIS A 128 3.45 13.17 8.73
C HIS A 128 3.54 11.82 8.01
N VAL A 129 4.46 11.68 7.05
CA VAL A 129 4.71 10.41 6.35
C VAL A 129 5.21 9.37 7.35
N ASP A 130 6.20 9.69 8.19
CA ASP A 130 6.75 8.77 9.20
C ASP A 130 5.64 8.27 10.17
N ALA A 131 4.77 9.18 10.63
CA ALA A 131 3.64 8.82 11.49
C ALA A 131 2.64 7.88 10.81
N ILE A 132 2.33 8.09 9.53
CA ILE A 132 1.45 7.19 8.75
C ILE A 132 2.12 5.84 8.53
N VAL A 133 3.38 5.82 8.10
CA VAL A 133 4.14 4.59 7.83
C VAL A 133 4.21 3.71 9.07
N LYS A 134 4.42 4.31 10.25
CA LYS A 134 4.37 3.60 11.52
C LYS A 134 3.06 2.84 11.72
N GLU A 135 1.92 3.46 11.45
CA GLU A 135 0.62 2.78 11.57
C GLU A 135 0.40 1.73 10.49
N LEU A 136 0.85 1.97 9.25
CA LEU A 136 0.81 0.96 8.19
C LEU A 136 1.65 -0.27 8.55
N LEU A 137 2.81 -0.09 9.19
CA LEU A 137 3.67 -1.19 9.64
C LEU A 137 3.04 -1.99 10.78
N LYS A 138 2.40 -1.31 11.74
CA LYS A 138 1.63 -2.00 12.80
C LYS A 138 0.49 -2.82 12.21
N LEU A 139 -0.24 -2.25 11.25
CA LEU A 139 -1.31 -2.95 10.52
C LEU A 139 -0.77 -4.14 9.76
N MET A 140 0.37 -3.99 9.07
CA MET A 140 1.03 -5.08 8.37
C MET A 140 1.29 -6.22 9.34
N LEU A 141 1.90 -5.94 10.49
CA LEU A 141 2.22 -6.90 11.54
C LEU A 141 1.00 -7.52 12.25
N ASP A 142 -0.21 -7.00 12.06
CA ASP A 142 -1.43 -7.58 12.62
C ASP A 142 -1.98 -8.73 11.75
N SER A 143 -1.86 -9.95 12.26
CA SER A 143 -2.39 -11.19 11.67
C SER A 143 -3.91 -11.20 11.35
N LYS A 144 -4.67 -10.21 11.83
CA LYS A 144 -6.12 -10.10 11.59
C LYS A 144 -6.48 -9.45 10.26
N ILE A 145 -5.57 -8.71 9.62
CA ILE A 145 -5.87 -8.03 8.35
C ILE A 145 -5.86 -9.03 7.19
N LYS A 146 -6.93 -9.02 6.39
CA LYS A 146 -7.17 -9.96 5.28
C LYS A 146 -7.90 -9.27 4.13
N GLY A 147 -7.98 -9.94 2.97
CA GLY A 147 -8.81 -9.50 1.85
C GLY A 147 -8.40 -8.14 1.28
N GLU A 148 -9.39 -7.31 0.95
CA GLU A 148 -9.18 -6.01 0.29
C GLU A 148 -8.38 -5.03 1.17
N CYS A 149 -8.57 -5.07 2.50
CA CYS A 149 -7.74 -4.27 3.41
C CYS A 149 -6.26 -4.63 3.29
N LEU A 150 -5.94 -5.93 3.22
CA LEU A 150 -4.55 -6.39 3.08
C LEU A 150 -3.97 -5.97 1.72
N ALA A 151 -4.75 -6.14 0.64
CA ALA A 151 -4.35 -5.67 -0.68
C ALA A 151 -4.07 -4.16 -0.69
N MET A 152 -5.00 -3.35 -0.17
CA MET A 152 -4.84 -1.90 -0.13
C MET A 152 -3.68 -1.45 0.77
N LEU A 153 -3.44 -2.15 1.87
CA LEU A 153 -2.29 -1.92 2.73
C LEU A 153 -0.97 -2.11 1.95
N TYR A 154 -0.82 -3.20 1.22
CA TYR A 154 0.38 -3.42 0.39
C TYR A 154 0.49 -2.41 -0.74
N LYS A 155 -0.62 -1.97 -1.35
CA LYS A 155 -0.59 -0.86 -2.31
C LYS A 155 -0.04 0.42 -1.69
N CYS A 156 -0.51 0.80 -0.49
CA CYS A 156 0.02 1.95 0.24
C CYS A 156 1.52 1.80 0.53
N LEU A 157 1.92 0.63 1.06
CA LEU A 157 3.33 0.35 1.41
C LEU A 157 4.25 0.34 0.19
N SER A 158 3.77 -0.03 -1.00
CA SER A 158 4.55 0.01 -2.24
C SER A 158 4.95 1.43 -2.68
N LEU A 159 4.24 2.45 -2.20
CA LEU A 159 4.52 3.86 -2.50
C LEU A 159 5.43 4.51 -1.45
N VAL A 160 5.57 3.89 -0.26
CA VAL A 160 6.35 4.45 0.85
C VAL A 160 7.83 4.68 0.49
N PRO A 161 8.54 3.78 -0.21
CA PRO A 161 9.94 4.00 -0.59
C PRO A 161 10.20 5.30 -1.36
N GLN A 162 9.21 5.79 -2.11
CA GLN A 162 9.31 7.06 -2.84
C GLN A 162 9.21 8.29 -1.92
N LEU A 163 8.65 8.10 -0.72
CA LEU A 163 8.38 9.15 0.26
C LEU A 163 9.36 9.11 1.45
N LEU A 164 9.80 7.92 1.84
CA LEU A 164 10.67 7.67 2.98
C LEU A 164 11.59 6.49 2.70
N ARG A 165 12.91 6.73 2.75
CA ARG A 165 13.91 5.67 2.55
C ARG A 165 13.87 4.63 3.66
N PHE A 166 14.14 3.39 3.29
CA PHE A 166 14.36 2.30 4.24
C PHE A 166 15.68 2.52 5.01
N PRO A 167 15.84 2.10 6.29
CA PRO A 167 14.87 1.43 7.16
C PRO A 167 13.86 2.37 7.83
N TRP A 168 12.62 1.90 7.95
CA TRP A 168 11.53 2.66 8.54
C TRP A 168 11.43 2.52 10.07
N ARG A 169 10.89 3.54 10.74
CA ARG A 169 10.74 3.57 12.21
C ARG A 169 9.40 2.97 12.64
N LEU A 170 9.46 2.03 13.60
CA LEU A 170 8.26 1.42 14.20
C LEU A 170 7.81 2.14 15.47
N ASP A 171 8.74 2.55 16.34
CA ASP A 171 8.41 3.36 17.52
C ASP A 171 9.62 4.12 18.07
N GLY A 172 9.52 5.44 18.21
CA GLY A 172 10.56 6.33 18.76
C GLY A 172 11.92 6.18 18.08
N GLN A 173 12.72 5.23 18.56
CA GLN A 173 14.06 4.91 18.05
C GLN A 173 14.19 3.50 17.45
N ARG A 174 13.17 2.64 17.55
CA ARG A 174 13.21 1.28 16.99
C ARG A 174 12.98 1.32 15.48
N LEU A 175 14.00 0.96 14.72
CA LEU A 175 13.92 0.71 13.29
C LEU A 175 13.39 -0.70 13.03
N VAL A 176 12.57 -0.86 12.00
CA VAL A 176 12.24 -2.17 11.45
C VAL A 176 13.50 -2.71 10.78
N GLN A 177 14.07 -3.77 11.34
CA GLN A 177 15.21 -4.43 10.73
C GLN A 177 14.76 -5.15 9.45
N PHE A 178 15.64 -5.18 8.46
CA PHE A 178 15.47 -5.92 7.20
C PHE A 178 14.81 -7.30 7.42
N ASN A 179 15.44 -8.12 8.26
CA ASN A 179 14.97 -9.49 8.54
C ASN A 179 13.58 -9.56 9.19
N GLU A 180 13.16 -8.53 9.93
CA GLU A 180 11.84 -8.50 10.56
C GLU A 180 10.74 -8.18 9.53
N GLY A 181 10.97 -7.17 8.68
CA GLY A 181 10.06 -6.81 7.60
C GLY A 181 9.93 -7.93 6.56
N TRP A 182 11.06 -8.52 6.16
CA TRP A 182 11.08 -9.57 5.16
C TRP A 182 10.39 -10.85 5.62
N ARG A 183 10.71 -11.36 6.83
CA ARG A 183 10.10 -12.60 7.34
C ARG A 183 8.57 -12.54 7.35
N HIS A 184 8.02 -11.35 7.62
CA HIS A 184 6.58 -11.17 7.58
C HIS A 184 6.01 -11.31 6.17
N ILE A 185 6.64 -10.67 5.20
CA ILE A 185 6.26 -10.76 3.78
C ILE A 185 6.42 -12.21 3.27
N ALA A 186 7.54 -12.87 3.59
CA ALA A 186 7.81 -14.24 3.23
C ALA A 186 6.80 -15.23 3.84
N HIS A 187 6.30 -14.96 5.05
CA HIS A 187 5.20 -15.73 5.62
C HIS A 187 3.94 -15.67 4.75
N PHE A 188 3.65 -14.51 4.14
CA PHE A 188 2.50 -14.34 3.27
C PHE A 188 2.66 -14.98 1.90
N PHE A 189 3.87 -15.03 1.33
CA PHE A 189 4.12 -15.76 0.08
C PHE A 189 3.60 -17.20 0.13
N ASN A 190 3.73 -17.84 1.29
CA ASN A 190 3.37 -19.24 1.50
C ASN A 190 1.95 -19.47 2.01
N THR A 191 1.24 -18.42 2.45
CA THR A 191 -0.07 -18.57 3.14
C THR A 191 -1.23 -17.87 2.42
N ILE A 192 -0.96 -17.06 1.40
CA ILE A 192 -2.03 -16.40 0.63
C ILE A 192 -2.75 -17.44 -0.24
N ASN A 193 -4.03 -17.69 0.07
CA ASN A 193 -4.95 -18.55 -0.68
C ASN A 193 -5.35 -17.93 -2.05
N GLN A 194 -4.39 -17.74 -2.95
CA GLN A 194 -4.60 -17.28 -4.35
C GLN A 194 -5.57 -16.10 -4.51
N GLN A 195 -5.59 -15.14 -3.56
CA GLN A 195 -6.40 -13.94 -3.70
C GLN A 195 -5.69 -12.97 -4.66
N PRO A 196 -6.19 -12.76 -5.89
CA PRO A 196 -5.40 -12.10 -6.94
C PRO A 196 -5.01 -10.68 -6.55
N ASP A 197 -5.94 -9.91 -5.98
CA ASP A 197 -5.67 -8.53 -5.57
C ASP A 197 -4.57 -8.42 -4.50
N VAL A 198 -4.55 -9.35 -3.56
CA VAL A 198 -3.51 -9.40 -2.52
C VAL A 198 -2.17 -9.79 -3.14
N MET A 199 -2.16 -10.81 -4.00
CA MET A 199 -0.94 -11.24 -4.70
C MET A 199 -0.35 -10.11 -5.56
N CYS A 200 -1.17 -9.44 -6.37
CA CYS A 200 -0.75 -8.31 -7.20
C CYS A 200 -0.18 -7.16 -6.35
N SER A 201 -0.86 -6.81 -5.26
CA SER A 201 -0.40 -5.74 -4.37
C SER A 201 0.92 -6.11 -3.66
N LEU A 202 1.05 -7.38 -3.26
CA LEU A 202 2.26 -7.91 -2.64
C LEU A 202 3.43 -8.03 -3.63
N LEU A 203 3.16 -8.36 -4.90
CA LEU A 203 4.15 -8.33 -5.98
C LEU A 203 4.75 -6.94 -6.14
N HIS A 204 3.91 -5.91 -6.21
CA HIS A 204 4.38 -4.53 -6.28
C HIS A 204 5.20 -4.15 -5.04
N PHE A 205 4.64 -4.34 -3.85
CA PHE A 205 5.32 -3.97 -2.61
C PHE A 205 6.65 -4.69 -2.43
N SER A 206 6.67 -6.02 -2.59
CA SER A 206 7.90 -6.81 -2.44
C SER A 206 8.97 -6.41 -3.46
N SER A 207 8.60 -6.08 -4.71
CA SER A 207 9.57 -5.66 -5.72
C SER A 207 10.29 -4.36 -5.38
N VAL A 208 9.56 -3.38 -4.82
CA VAL A 208 10.17 -2.11 -4.40
C VAL A 208 11.01 -2.34 -3.14
N LEU A 209 10.47 -3.08 -2.17
CA LEU A 209 11.17 -3.34 -0.92
C LEU A 209 12.49 -4.11 -1.12
N VAL A 210 12.49 -5.12 -2.00
CA VAL A 210 13.70 -5.90 -2.34
C VAL A 210 14.80 -5.01 -2.93
N ASN A 211 14.45 -4.01 -3.75
CA ASN A 211 15.40 -3.02 -4.26
C ASN A 211 15.98 -2.14 -3.14
N GLU A 212 15.11 -1.56 -2.31
CA GLU A 212 15.53 -0.69 -1.19
C GLU A 212 16.45 -1.44 -0.22
N ILE A 213 16.16 -2.71 0.04
CA ILE A 213 17.01 -3.56 0.88
C ILE A 213 18.36 -3.78 0.20
N HIS A 214 18.40 -4.12 -1.09
CA HIS A 214 19.66 -4.33 -1.82
C HIS A 214 20.56 -3.08 -1.79
N GLU A 215 19.97 -1.90 -1.99
CA GLU A 215 20.71 -0.63 -1.96
C GLU A 215 21.32 -0.33 -0.58
N GLU A 216 20.64 -0.70 0.51
CA GLU A 216 21.09 -0.47 1.90
C GLU A 216 21.98 -1.60 2.45
N ALA A 217 21.79 -2.84 1.99
CA ALA A 217 22.39 -4.06 2.55
C ALA A 217 23.75 -4.43 1.91
N LEU A 218 24.58 -3.44 1.57
CA LEU A 218 25.85 -3.61 0.84
C LEU A 218 26.85 -4.62 1.45
N ASN A 219 26.64 -5.10 2.69
CA ASN A 219 27.48 -6.09 3.37
C ASN A 219 26.70 -7.24 4.03
N GLU A 220 25.39 -7.38 3.82
CA GLU A 220 24.58 -8.46 4.41
C GLU A 220 24.26 -9.55 3.37
N ASP A 221 24.20 -10.81 3.81
CA ASP A 221 23.76 -11.91 2.95
C ASP A 221 22.24 -11.86 2.79
N ILE A 222 21.79 -11.35 1.65
CA ILE A 222 20.38 -11.25 1.27
C ILE A 222 19.90 -12.45 0.44
N GLY A 223 20.68 -13.52 0.32
CA GLY A 223 20.40 -14.57 -0.65
C GLY A 223 19.12 -15.36 -0.40
N GLU A 224 18.82 -15.67 0.87
CA GLU A 224 17.55 -16.32 1.26
C GLU A 224 16.35 -15.45 0.89
N MET A 225 16.44 -14.13 1.07
CA MET A 225 15.38 -13.20 0.65
C MET A 225 15.15 -13.24 -0.86
N ILE A 226 16.22 -13.18 -1.65
CA ILE A 226 16.09 -13.19 -3.11
C ILE A 226 15.52 -14.54 -3.56
N GLU A 227 15.90 -15.65 -2.93
CA GLU A 227 15.35 -16.97 -3.21
C GLU A 227 13.85 -17.07 -2.88
N ASP A 228 13.43 -16.59 -1.71
CA ASP A 228 12.03 -16.49 -1.30
C ASP A 228 11.22 -15.67 -2.31
N TRP A 229 11.75 -14.51 -2.71
CA TRP A 229 11.10 -13.61 -3.64
C TRP A 229 10.96 -14.24 -5.03
N VAL A 230 12.02 -14.84 -5.57
CA VAL A 230 11.99 -15.50 -6.88
C VAL A 230 11.02 -16.69 -6.88
N SER A 231 10.93 -17.43 -5.76
CA SER A 231 9.98 -18.53 -5.62
C SER A 231 8.53 -18.05 -5.57
N PHE A 232 8.26 -16.90 -4.95
CA PHE A 232 6.96 -16.25 -5.00
C PHE A 232 6.61 -15.78 -6.42
N ILE A 233 7.57 -15.19 -7.14
CA ILE A 233 7.42 -14.77 -8.53
C ILE A 233 7.08 -15.96 -9.44
N GLU A 234 7.75 -17.11 -9.27
CA GLU A 234 7.41 -18.34 -9.99
C GLU A 234 5.99 -18.82 -9.69
N THR A 235 5.58 -18.77 -8.42
CA THR A 235 4.21 -19.13 -8.02
C THR A 235 3.18 -18.25 -8.74
N CYS A 236 3.46 -16.95 -8.86
CA CYS A 236 2.61 -16.02 -9.60
C CYS A 236 2.63 -16.30 -11.11
N ALA A 237 3.79 -16.65 -11.67
CA ALA A 237 3.92 -17.00 -13.08
C ALA A 237 3.16 -18.28 -13.46
N GLN A 238 2.98 -19.20 -12.51
CA GLN A 238 2.22 -20.44 -12.69
C GLN A 238 0.68 -20.25 -12.63
N CYS A 239 0.20 -19.03 -12.32
CA CYS A 239 -1.22 -18.70 -12.34
C CYS A 239 -1.72 -18.45 -13.78
N GLU A 240 -1.64 -19.47 -14.63
CA GLU A 240 -1.99 -19.42 -16.08
C GLU A 240 -3.46 -19.01 -16.34
N GLU A 241 -4.35 -19.21 -15.38
CA GLU A 241 -5.75 -18.81 -15.51
C GLU A 241 -6.01 -17.35 -15.10
N ASN A 242 -5.05 -16.70 -14.42
CA ASN A 242 -5.23 -15.35 -13.88
C ASN A 242 -4.41 -14.31 -14.65
N GLU A 243 -5.05 -13.68 -15.64
CA GLU A 243 -4.43 -12.64 -16.45
C GLU A 243 -3.98 -11.42 -15.63
N ILE A 244 -4.72 -11.04 -14.58
CA ILE A 244 -4.39 -9.87 -13.74
C ILE A 244 -3.05 -10.09 -13.04
N ILE A 245 -2.82 -11.29 -12.48
CA ILE A 245 -1.56 -11.63 -11.83
C ILE A 245 -0.40 -11.60 -12.84
N ARG A 246 -0.58 -12.18 -14.03
CA ARG A 246 0.47 -12.19 -15.07
C ARG A 246 0.77 -10.79 -15.60
N LEU A 247 -0.26 -9.95 -15.75
CA LEU A 247 -0.09 -8.55 -16.14
C LEU A 247 0.68 -7.80 -15.05
N THR A 248 0.29 -7.91 -13.78
CA THR A 248 1.05 -7.31 -12.67
C THR A 248 2.48 -7.82 -12.63
N LEU A 249 2.71 -9.11 -12.85
CA LEU A 249 4.04 -9.69 -12.87
C LEU A 249 4.91 -9.06 -13.98
N SER A 250 4.37 -8.90 -15.18
CA SER A 250 5.06 -8.22 -16.29
C SER A 250 5.41 -6.76 -15.97
N GLN A 251 4.51 -6.05 -15.28
CA GLN A 251 4.73 -4.65 -14.87
C GLN A 251 5.81 -4.57 -13.80
N VAL A 252 5.77 -5.46 -12.81
CA VAL A 252 6.76 -5.53 -11.73
C VAL A 252 8.15 -5.83 -12.28
N ILE A 253 8.30 -6.85 -13.11
CA ILE A 253 9.61 -7.20 -13.69
C ILE A 253 10.07 -6.10 -14.66
N GLY A 254 9.16 -5.54 -15.46
CA GLY A 254 9.45 -4.47 -16.40
C GLY A 254 9.75 -3.10 -15.77
N SER A 255 9.43 -2.91 -14.48
CA SER A 255 9.64 -1.63 -13.77
C SER A 255 11.11 -1.25 -13.60
N GLY A 256 12.01 -2.24 -13.60
CA GLY A 256 13.44 -2.04 -13.36
C GLY A 256 13.89 -2.19 -11.91
N ASN A 257 12.97 -2.25 -10.94
CA ASN A 257 13.29 -2.33 -9.50
C ASN A 257 14.05 -3.60 -9.11
N VAL A 258 14.01 -4.66 -9.93
CA VAL A 258 14.59 -5.97 -9.60
C VAL A 258 15.70 -6.36 -10.58
N THR A 259 16.25 -5.35 -11.26
CA THR A 259 17.27 -5.52 -12.29
C THR A 259 18.58 -6.05 -11.75
N PHE A 260 18.94 -5.76 -10.50
CA PHE A 260 20.16 -6.28 -9.89
C PHE A 260 20.19 -7.82 -9.86
N VAL A 261 19.05 -8.49 -9.61
CA VAL A 261 18.93 -9.97 -9.65
C VAL A 261 19.13 -10.52 -11.08
N LEU A 262 18.80 -9.72 -12.10
CA LEU A 262 18.91 -10.07 -13.51
C LEU A 262 20.28 -9.72 -14.12
N ALA A 263 20.95 -8.71 -13.56
CA ALA A 263 22.11 -8.03 -14.11
C ALA A 263 23.42 -8.37 -13.39
N GLU A 264 23.40 -8.82 -12.14
CA GLU A 264 24.58 -9.30 -11.42
C GLU A 264 24.78 -10.79 -11.70
N PRO A 265 25.66 -11.20 -12.64
CA PRO A 265 26.10 -12.57 -12.74
C PRO A 265 27.25 -12.72 -11.73
N LEU A 266 26.95 -12.53 -10.46
CA LEU A 266 27.86 -12.88 -9.37
C LEU A 266 27.42 -14.26 -8.91
N HIS A 267 28.38 -15.17 -8.78
CA HIS A 267 28.24 -16.60 -8.47
C HIS A 267 27.23 -17.01 -7.36
N ALA A 268 26.67 -16.07 -6.60
CA ALA A 268 25.65 -16.30 -5.58
C ALA A 268 24.23 -16.55 -6.15
N PHE A 269 23.86 -16.02 -7.34
CA PHE A 269 22.46 -16.03 -7.81
C PHE A 269 22.23 -16.68 -9.18
N GLU A 270 23.22 -17.36 -9.77
CA GLU A 270 23.14 -17.88 -11.16
C GLU A 270 21.84 -18.66 -11.46
N ASN A 271 21.41 -19.54 -10.54
CA ASN A 271 20.17 -20.30 -10.69
C ASN A 271 18.91 -19.42 -10.63
N LEU A 272 18.93 -18.38 -9.78
CA LEU A 272 17.80 -17.46 -9.60
C LEU A 272 17.65 -16.53 -10.81
N THR A 273 18.77 -15.99 -11.32
CA THR A 273 18.79 -15.19 -12.55
C THR A 273 18.21 -15.98 -13.73
N PHE A 274 18.60 -17.24 -13.90
CA PHE A 274 18.06 -18.09 -14.97
C PHE A 274 16.55 -18.33 -14.82
N ARG A 275 16.06 -18.59 -13.61
CA ARG A 275 14.62 -18.74 -13.30
C ARG A 275 13.83 -17.49 -13.70
N LEU A 276 14.32 -16.30 -13.35
CA LEU A 276 13.66 -15.04 -13.72
C LEU A 276 13.68 -14.79 -15.24
N TRP A 277 14.80 -15.06 -15.93
CA TRP A 277 14.85 -14.95 -17.40
C TRP A 277 13.85 -15.86 -18.10
N LYS A 278 13.66 -17.09 -17.58
CA LYS A 278 12.62 -17.99 -18.09
C LYS A 278 11.22 -17.38 -17.94
N ILE A 279 10.93 -16.74 -16.81
CA ILE A 279 9.65 -16.05 -16.58
C ILE A 279 9.48 -14.88 -17.55
N ILE A 280 10.52 -14.06 -17.76
CA ILE A 280 10.50 -12.95 -18.73
C ILE A 280 10.16 -13.46 -20.13
N ILE A 281 10.81 -14.54 -20.57
CA ILE A 281 10.53 -15.15 -21.89
C ILE A 281 9.08 -15.61 -21.96
N ASN A 282 8.57 -16.29 -20.94
CA ASN A 282 7.18 -16.74 -20.88
C ASN A 282 6.19 -15.57 -20.98
N LEU A 283 6.45 -14.46 -20.30
CA LEU A 283 5.62 -13.25 -20.37
C LEU A 283 5.68 -12.55 -21.74
N LEU A 284 6.81 -12.61 -22.44
CA LEU A 284 6.96 -12.08 -23.80
C LEU A 284 6.21 -12.90 -24.86
N ILE A 285 5.95 -14.17 -24.58
CA ILE A 285 5.19 -15.08 -25.45
C ILE A 285 3.80 -15.42 -24.87
N ASP A 286 3.35 -14.70 -23.85
CA ASP A 286 2.07 -14.95 -23.17
C ASP A 286 0.90 -14.92 -24.16
N ASP A 287 -0.15 -15.70 -23.90
CA ASP A 287 -1.34 -15.71 -24.76
C ASP A 287 -2.05 -14.34 -24.76
N SER A 288 -2.07 -13.64 -23.62
CA SER A 288 -2.63 -12.28 -23.50
C SER A 288 -1.78 -11.25 -24.24
N VAL A 289 -2.44 -10.41 -25.04
CA VAL A 289 -1.77 -9.34 -25.79
C VAL A 289 -1.29 -8.24 -24.83
N GLU A 290 -2.07 -7.95 -23.80
CA GLU A 290 -1.81 -6.96 -22.76
C GLU A 290 -0.55 -7.32 -21.97
N VAL A 291 -0.41 -8.60 -21.57
CA VAL A 291 0.78 -9.10 -20.85
C VAL A 291 2.02 -8.99 -21.73
N LYS A 292 1.94 -9.43 -22.99
CA LYS A 292 3.07 -9.32 -23.94
C LYS A 292 3.51 -7.88 -24.14
N ILE A 293 2.57 -6.97 -24.38
CA ILE A 293 2.86 -5.54 -24.61
C ILE A 293 3.50 -4.93 -23.35
N SER A 294 2.93 -5.21 -22.18
CA SER A 294 3.45 -4.74 -20.91
C SER A 294 4.91 -5.19 -20.69
N MET A 295 5.20 -6.50 -20.83
CA MET A 295 6.55 -7.02 -20.69
C MET A 295 7.50 -6.46 -21.75
N ALA A 296 7.08 -6.39 -23.02
CA ALA A 296 7.88 -5.84 -24.10
C ALA A 296 8.24 -4.36 -23.86
N SER A 297 7.31 -3.58 -23.30
CA SER A 297 7.54 -2.17 -22.97
C SER A 297 8.51 -1.96 -21.82
N GLY A 298 8.55 -2.89 -20.85
CA GLY A 298 9.46 -2.83 -19.70
C GLY A 298 10.83 -3.47 -19.95
N LEU A 299 10.95 -4.33 -20.97
CA LEU A 299 12.19 -5.01 -21.31
C LEU A 299 13.41 -4.08 -21.51
N PRO A 300 13.29 -2.87 -22.11
CA PRO A 300 14.41 -1.93 -22.20
C PRO A 300 15.01 -1.56 -20.83
N ASN A 301 14.20 -1.39 -19.79
CA ASN A 301 14.68 -1.09 -18.43
C ASN A 301 15.53 -2.24 -17.88
N VAL A 302 15.10 -3.48 -18.17
CA VAL A 302 15.82 -4.70 -17.82
C VAL A 302 17.16 -4.78 -18.56
N LEU A 303 17.11 -4.67 -19.90
CA LEU A 303 18.29 -4.80 -20.75
C LEU A 303 19.31 -3.69 -20.53
N GLN A 304 18.86 -2.46 -20.31
CA GLN A 304 19.74 -1.34 -20.03
C GLN A 304 20.54 -1.58 -18.74
N SER A 305 19.90 -2.11 -17.70
CA SER A 305 20.56 -2.38 -16.43
C SER A 305 21.58 -3.52 -16.55
N VAL A 306 21.27 -4.57 -17.33
CA VAL A 306 22.21 -5.65 -17.66
C VAL A 306 23.40 -5.13 -18.47
N ALA A 307 23.15 -4.27 -19.46
CA ALA A 307 24.20 -3.69 -20.30
C ALA A 307 25.08 -2.67 -19.57
N GLN A 308 24.51 -1.97 -18.58
CA GLN A 308 25.22 -1.01 -17.72
C GLN A 308 25.93 -1.66 -16.54
N GLY A 309 25.86 -2.98 -16.39
CA GLY A 309 26.60 -3.75 -15.40
C GLY A 309 28.08 -3.37 -15.40
N LYS A 310 28.43 -2.39 -14.58
CA LYS A 310 29.81 -2.05 -14.26
C LYS A 310 30.37 -3.32 -13.64
N CYS A 311 31.26 -4.00 -14.35
CA CYS A 311 32.34 -4.75 -13.72
C CYS A 311 33.03 -3.77 -12.76
N VAL A 312 32.57 -3.69 -11.51
CA VAL A 312 33.40 -3.18 -10.42
C VAL A 312 34.49 -4.24 -10.30
N PRO A 313 35.76 -3.93 -10.64
CA PRO A 313 36.82 -4.88 -10.40
C PRO A 313 36.81 -5.12 -8.89
N MET A 314 36.57 -6.37 -8.47
CA MET A 314 36.90 -6.81 -7.12
C MET A 314 38.32 -6.30 -6.86
N HIS A 315 38.44 -5.34 -5.94
CA HIS A 315 39.75 -4.98 -5.45
C HIS A 315 40.36 -6.26 -4.91
N ALA A 316 41.39 -6.74 -5.63
CA ALA A 316 42.23 -7.82 -5.17
C ALA A 316 42.61 -7.50 -3.73
N SER A 317 42.29 -8.45 -2.85
CA SER A 317 42.77 -8.53 -1.49
C SER A 317 44.25 -8.19 -1.45
N ASN A 318 44.58 -6.98 -0.98
CA ASN A 318 45.93 -6.70 -0.53
C ASN A 318 46.08 -7.36 0.84
N SER A 319 46.48 -8.62 0.81
CA SER A 319 47.13 -9.28 1.93
C SER A 319 48.43 -8.53 2.26
N GLN A 320 48.47 -7.90 3.44
CA GLN A 320 49.66 -7.76 4.26
C GLN A 320 49.33 -8.21 5.67
#